data_AF-A0A1Q7IVX2-F1
#
_entry.id   AF-A0A1Q7IVX2-F1
#
_cell.length_a   1.000
_cell.length_b   1.000
_cell.length_c   1.000
_cell.angle_alpha   90.00
_cell.angle_beta   90.00
_cell.angle_gamma   90.00
#
_symmetry.space_group_name_H-M   'P 1'
#
loop_
_entity.id
_entity.type
_entity.pdbx_description
1 polymer ?
#
loop_
_entity_poly.entity_id
_entity_poly.type
_entity_poly.pdbx_seq_one_letter_code
_entity_poly.pdbx_strand_id
1 'polypeptide(L)'
;MFIRLVRNELEKTWRSRWIVFAVMAGIFVLIAGGLYTFYVISQHRWSPPPAVAWQTTLRDEIVANQSSITQLQQIKQQQGGGAGGQFGRGFSIDDVIARDRQAIVDDQYLLDNNIAPLQSYSITLAALFGLGGIVMFLLLRVFGWLASEQIAGERSDRTIAILLSRPMSRDQLLLAKAVASFLISLAVVVVTFLIVYAMLAFIEGSFGPLTGQIAIAVDGSKPVGSGNLVVMSIPLFVLMCLGAAMLGVLCVQGMSLLISVVTGRWAAIGITLAVLFGAALVSAIVSGIITVISGDPNSAHFLNYLFVNVLVPVSAIAPVFGNSPAAAGTGMNEFGSQLVTLGVWTVAFFAAAWLFFHRKQEAG
;
A
#
# COMPACT_ATOMS: atom_id res chain seq x y z
N MET A 1 -30.88 10.29 -16.19
CA MET A 1 -30.35 11.66 -15.93
C MET A 1 -29.01 11.61 -15.20
N PHE A 2 -28.88 10.85 -14.10
CA PHE A 2 -27.66 10.68 -13.32
C PHE A 2 -26.41 10.20 -14.11
N ILE A 3 -26.54 9.19 -14.98
CA ILE A 3 -25.40 8.71 -15.80
C ILE A 3 -24.83 9.81 -16.72
N ARG A 4 -25.69 10.67 -17.27
CA ARG A 4 -25.23 11.81 -18.11
C ARG A 4 -24.48 12.85 -17.28
N LEU A 5 -24.82 13.00 -16.00
CA LEU A 5 -24.11 13.88 -15.08
C LEU A 5 -22.73 13.34 -14.75
N VAL A 6 -22.64 12.05 -14.39
CA VAL A 6 -21.35 11.37 -14.17
C VAL A 6 -20.46 11.52 -15.41
N ARG A 7 -21.00 11.28 -16.62
CA ARG A 7 -20.24 11.46 -17.86
C ARG A 7 -19.72 12.89 -18.05
N ASN A 8 -20.56 13.90 -17.83
CA ASN A 8 -20.13 15.29 -17.95
C ASN A 8 -19.03 15.65 -16.93
N GLU A 9 -19.13 15.15 -15.71
CA GLU A 9 -18.10 15.34 -14.68
C GLU A 9 -16.79 14.63 -15.04
N LEU A 10 -16.87 13.43 -15.63
CA LEU A 10 -15.70 12.73 -16.18
C LEU A 10 -15.01 13.54 -17.28
N GLU A 11 -15.76 14.03 -18.26
CA GLU A 11 -15.24 14.85 -19.36
C GLU A 11 -14.61 16.15 -18.87
N LYS A 12 -15.23 16.80 -17.88
CA LYS A 12 -14.71 18.02 -17.26
C LYS A 12 -13.39 17.76 -16.53
N THR A 13 -13.33 16.68 -15.75
CA THR A 13 -12.14 16.30 -15.01
C THR A 13 -10.99 15.96 -15.95
N TRP A 14 -11.27 15.22 -17.03
CA TRP A 14 -10.29 14.89 -18.06
C TRP A 14 -9.72 16.14 -18.75
N ARG A 15 -10.59 17.04 -19.21
CA ARG A 15 -10.17 18.24 -19.98
C ARG A 15 -9.45 19.28 -19.13
N SER A 16 -9.91 19.50 -17.90
CA SER A 16 -9.37 20.54 -17.02
C SER A 16 -8.08 20.12 -16.32
N ARG A 17 -7.83 18.81 -16.18
CA ARG A 17 -6.79 18.29 -15.27
C ARG A 17 -5.78 17.39 -15.99
N TRP A 18 -5.58 17.66 -17.28
CA TRP A 18 -4.58 16.99 -18.13
C TRP A 18 -3.17 17.01 -17.52
N ILE A 19 -2.84 18.03 -16.71
CA ILE A 19 -1.58 18.13 -15.98
C ILE A 19 -1.37 16.92 -15.05
N VAL A 20 -2.42 16.36 -14.43
CA VAL A 20 -2.26 15.16 -13.60
C VAL A 20 -1.92 13.95 -14.44
N PHE A 21 -2.57 13.80 -15.58
CA PHE A 21 -2.22 12.75 -16.54
C PHE A 21 -0.81 12.97 -17.10
N ALA A 22 -0.37 14.21 -17.27
CA ALA A 22 0.99 14.55 -17.69
C ALA A 22 2.04 14.28 -16.60
N VAL A 23 1.73 14.54 -15.32
CA VAL A 23 2.61 14.21 -14.18
C VAL A 23 2.69 12.70 -14.00
N MET A 24 1.58 11.99 -14.09
CA MET A 24 1.54 10.53 -14.09
C MET A 24 2.35 9.98 -15.27
N ALA A 25 2.14 10.50 -16.49
CA ALA A 25 2.96 10.17 -17.65
C ALA A 25 4.45 10.48 -17.44
N GLY A 26 4.78 11.59 -16.77
CA GLY A 26 6.16 11.94 -16.42
C GLY A 26 6.80 10.95 -15.45
N ILE A 27 6.08 10.52 -14.41
CA ILE A 27 6.52 9.44 -13.51
C ILE A 27 6.72 8.14 -14.30
N PHE A 28 5.80 7.83 -15.22
CA PHE A 28 5.93 6.65 -16.08
C PHE A 28 7.13 6.75 -17.05
N VAL A 29 7.41 7.93 -17.61
CA VAL A 29 8.58 8.17 -18.45
C VAL A 29 9.88 8.07 -17.64
N LEU A 30 9.89 8.51 -16.38
CA LEU A 30 11.05 8.33 -15.50
C LEU A 30 11.28 6.85 -15.17
N ILE A 31 10.21 6.09 -14.91
CA ILE A 31 10.30 4.64 -14.69
C ILE A 31 10.79 3.93 -15.96
N ALA A 32 10.20 4.23 -17.12
CA ALA A 32 10.61 3.67 -18.41
C ALA A 32 12.04 4.07 -18.78
N GLY A 33 12.44 5.31 -18.51
CA GLY A 33 13.80 5.81 -18.69
C GLY A 33 14.79 5.12 -17.76
N GLY A 34 14.43 4.90 -16.49
CA GLY A 34 15.22 4.13 -15.54
C GLY A 34 15.38 2.66 -15.92
N LEU A 35 14.32 2.04 -16.45
CA LEU A 35 14.37 0.69 -17.02
C LEU A 35 15.25 0.63 -18.27
N TYR A 36 15.18 1.65 -19.13
CA TYR A 36 16.00 1.74 -20.32
C TYR A 36 17.48 1.95 -19.99
N THR A 37 17.80 2.83 -19.05
CA THR A 37 19.20 3.02 -18.60
C THR A 37 19.72 1.77 -17.92
N PHE A 38 18.91 1.12 -17.08
CA PHE A 38 19.23 -0.18 -16.52
C PHE A 38 19.50 -1.20 -17.62
N TYR A 39 18.60 -1.33 -18.60
CA TYR A 39 18.74 -2.22 -19.74
C TYR A 39 20.04 -1.95 -20.51
N VAL A 40 20.30 -0.70 -20.93
CA VAL A 40 21.49 -0.30 -21.70
C VAL A 40 22.79 -0.55 -20.94
N ILE A 41 22.86 -0.18 -19.66
CA ILE A 41 24.03 -0.46 -18.79
C ILE A 41 24.23 -1.97 -18.63
N SER A 42 23.13 -2.72 -18.62
CA SER A 42 23.14 -4.16 -18.41
C SER A 42 23.35 -4.98 -19.69
N GLN A 43 23.34 -4.39 -20.90
CA GLN A 43 23.42 -5.13 -22.17
C GLN A 43 24.64 -6.06 -22.31
N HIS A 44 25.71 -5.82 -21.55
CA HIS A 44 26.92 -6.65 -21.56
C HIS A 44 27.05 -7.57 -20.33
N ARG A 45 26.06 -7.57 -19.42
CA ARG A 45 26.10 -8.30 -18.13
C ARG A 45 24.78 -8.99 -17.76
N TRP A 46 23.68 -8.67 -18.42
CA TRP A 46 22.35 -9.18 -18.10
C TRP A 46 21.91 -10.17 -19.16
N SER A 47 21.75 -11.40 -18.69
CA SER A 47 20.92 -12.40 -19.37
C SER A 47 19.63 -12.48 -18.56
N PRO A 48 18.44 -12.54 -19.21
CA PRO A 48 17.20 -12.77 -18.50
C PRO A 48 17.38 -14.01 -17.62
N PRO A 49 17.03 -13.96 -16.32
CA PRO A 49 17.08 -15.14 -15.48
C PRO A 49 16.26 -16.25 -16.17
N PRO A 50 16.73 -17.51 -16.19
CA PRO A 50 15.86 -18.61 -16.60
C PRO A 50 14.63 -18.61 -15.70
N ALA A 51 13.48 -19.06 -16.19
CA ALA A 51 12.27 -19.17 -15.36
C ALA A 51 12.56 -20.09 -14.16
N VAL A 52 12.88 -19.48 -13.01
CA VAL A 52 13.27 -20.21 -11.81
C VAL A 52 12.01 -20.74 -11.16
N ALA A 53 11.93 -22.06 -10.99
CA ALA A 53 10.88 -22.66 -10.19
C ALA A 53 11.10 -22.22 -8.74
N TRP A 54 10.09 -21.68 -8.06
CA TRP A 54 10.23 -21.18 -6.69
C TRP A 54 10.84 -22.23 -5.73
N GLN A 55 10.66 -23.52 -6.01
CA GLN A 55 11.28 -24.61 -5.26
C GLN A 55 12.81 -24.60 -5.32
N THR A 56 13.41 -24.20 -6.45
CA THR A 56 14.87 -24.11 -6.53
C THR A 56 15.39 -22.92 -5.74
N THR A 57 14.68 -21.78 -5.79
CA THR A 57 15.01 -20.62 -4.95
C THR A 57 14.97 -20.96 -3.46
N LEU A 58 13.92 -21.63 -2.98
CA LEU A 58 13.84 -22.05 -1.58
C LEU A 58 14.93 -23.05 -1.20
N ARG A 59 15.29 -23.98 -2.08
CA ARG A 59 16.40 -24.91 -1.82
C ARG A 59 17.73 -24.18 -1.70
N ASP A 60 17.98 -23.19 -2.55
CA ASP A 60 19.19 -22.37 -2.49
C ASP A 60 19.21 -21.51 -1.21
N GLU A 61 18.07 -20.95 -0.80
CA GLU A 61 17.91 -20.21 0.46
C GLU A 61 18.16 -21.10 1.68
N ILE A 62 17.62 -22.32 1.72
CA ILE A 62 17.89 -23.30 2.78
C ILE A 62 19.39 -23.61 2.88
N VAL A 63 20.06 -23.86 1.74
CA VAL A 63 21.51 -24.13 1.72
C VAL A 63 22.30 -22.92 2.22
N ALA A 64 21.92 -21.71 1.80
CA ALA A 64 22.53 -20.47 2.25
C ALA A 64 22.37 -20.27 3.77
N ASN A 65 21.16 -20.44 4.30
CA ASN A 65 20.87 -20.34 5.74
C ASN A 65 21.63 -21.40 6.55
N GLN A 66 21.73 -22.64 6.05
CA GLN A 66 22.51 -23.71 6.67
C GLN A 66 24.01 -23.35 6.76
N SER A 67 24.54 -22.71 5.71
CA SER A 67 25.92 -22.25 5.65
C SER A 67 26.17 -21.08 6.62
N SER A 68 25.23 -20.13 6.72
CA SER A 68 25.24 -19.03 7.69
C SER A 68 25.31 -19.56 9.13
N ILE A 69 24.42 -20.49 9.49
CA ILE A 69 24.42 -21.12 10.82
C ILE A 69 25.75 -21.78 11.13
N THR A 70 26.32 -22.51 10.17
CA THR A 70 27.60 -23.22 10.35
C THR A 70 28.73 -22.22 10.61
N GLN A 71 28.79 -21.12 9.86
CA GLN A 71 29.78 -20.05 10.06
C GLN A 71 29.60 -19.37 11.43
N LEU A 72 28.36 -19.04 11.83
CA LEU A 72 28.06 -18.42 13.11
C LEU A 72 28.40 -19.34 14.29
N GLN A 73 28.18 -20.65 14.15
CA GLN A 73 28.58 -21.64 15.15
C GLN A 73 30.11 -21.76 15.27
N GLN A 74 30.85 -21.69 14.16
CA GLN A 74 32.32 -21.66 14.18
C GLN A 74 32.85 -20.40 14.87
N ILE A 75 32.26 -19.23 14.59
CA ILE A 75 32.60 -17.96 15.26
C ILE A 75 32.36 -18.08 16.77
N LYS A 76 31.24 -18.68 17.18
CA LYS A 76 30.92 -18.93 18.59
C LYS A 76 31.94 -19.85 19.26
N GLN A 77 32.43 -20.88 18.57
CA GLN A 77 33.44 -21.81 19.08
C GLN A 77 34.84 -21.16 19.18
N GLN A 78 35.21 -20.31 18.22
CA GLN A 78 36.49 -19.58 18.22
C GLN A 78 36.54 -18.48 19.28
N GLN A 79 35.40 -17.89 19.66
CA GLN A 79 35.33 -16.85 20.70
C GLN A 79 35.37 -17.39 22.15
N GLY A 80 35.48 -18.71 22.36
CA GLY A 80 35.88 -19.30 23.64
C GLY A 80 35.06 -18.89 24.86
N GLY A 81 33.92 -19.55 25.10
CA GLY A 81 33.38 -19.87 26.44
C GLY A 81 33.13 -18.78 27.49
N GLY A 82 33.32 -17.49 27.20
CA GLY A 82 33.21 -16.41 28.18
C GLY A 82 32.40 -15.23 27.66
N ALA A 83 31.25 -15.00 28.27
CA ALA A 83 30.28 -13.94 27.98
C ALA A 83 29.63 -14.05 26.59
N GLY A 84 28.34 -14.41 26.55
CA GLY A 84 27.54 -14.46 25.33
C GLY A 84 27.75 -13.20 24.50
N GLY A 85 28.19 -13.38 23.25
CA GLY A 85 28.55 -12.34 22.29
C GLY A 85 27.39 -11.42 21.98
N GLN A 86 27.13 -10.50 22.91
CA GLN A 86 26.22 -9.39 22.78
C GLN A 86 27.02 -8.29 22.08
N PHE A 87 26.94 -8.25 20.76
CA PHE A 87 27.33 -7.06 20.03
C PHE A 87 26.36 -5.95 20.47
N GLY A 88 26.92 -4.78 20.82
CA GLY A 88 26.26 -3.70 21.56
C GLY A 88 24.73 -3.66 21.50
N ARG A 89 24.09 -3.61 22.68
CA ARG A 89 22.67 -3.29 22.91
C ARG A 89 21.69 -3.98 21.94
N GLY A 90 21.56 -5.31 22.06
CA GLY A 90 20.35 -6.03 21.61
C GLY A 90 20.50 -7.00 20.44
N PHE A 91 21.73 -7.34 20.00
CA PHE A 91 21.95 -8.37 18.98
C PHE A 91 22.83 -9.50 19.56
N SER A 92 22.25 -10.68 19.79
CA SER A 92 23.02 -11.88 20.14
C SER A 92 23.18 -12.79 18.92
N ILE A 93 24.34 -13.44 18.80
CA ILE A 93 24.58 -14.47 17.77
C ILE A 93 23.52 -15.59 17.87
N ASP A 94 23.05 -15.88 19.09
CA ASP A 94 22.03 -16.89 19.34
C ASP A 94 20.66 -16.50 18.74
N ASP A 95 20.28 -15.22 18.78
CA ASP A 95 19.06 -14.72 18.13
C ASP A 95 19.13 -14.80 16.60
N VAL A 96 20.34 -14.66 16.02
CA VAL A 96 20.54 -14.83 14.57
C VAL A 96 20.44 -16.30 14.18
N ILE A 97 21.09 -17.20 14.92
CA ILE A 97 21.00 -18.64 14.68
C ILE A 97 19.56 -19.14 14.85
N ALA A 98 18.83 -18.64 15.84
CA ALA A 98 17.42 -18.98 16.04
C ALA A 98 16.55 -18.53 14.86
N ARG A 99 16.79 -17.33 14.32
CA ARG A 99 16.11 -16.81 13.13
C ARG A 99 16.40 -17.63 11.88
N ASP A 100 17.68 -17.93 11.61
CA ASP A 100 18.07 -18.71 10.45
C ASP A 100 17.52 -20.15 10.52
N ARG A 101 17.48 -20.75 11.73
CA ARG A 101 16.84 -22.06 11.92
C ARG A 101 15.34 -22.00 11.67
N GLN A 102 14.67 -20.95 12.11
CA GLN A 102 13.24 -20.79 11.89
C GLN A 102 12.94 -20.63 10.40
N ALA A 103 13.72 -19.82 9.69
CA ALA A 103 13.59 -19.66 8.24
C ALA A 103 13.74 -21.00 7.49
N ILE A 104 14.72 -21.83 7.86
CA ILE A 104 14.89 -23.16 7.26
C ILE A 104 13.66 -24.04 7.49
N VAL A 105 13.08 -24.04 8.70
CA VAL A 105 11.89 -24.83 9.01
C VAL A 105 10.68 -24.33 8.20
N ASP A 106 10.54 -23.01 8.09
CA ASP A 106 9.46 -22.38 7.33
C ASP A 106 9.58 -22.70 5.82
N ASP A 107 10.78 -22.59 5.25
CA ASP A 107 11.05 -22.90 3.84
C ASP A 107 10.85 -24.39 3.53
N GLN A 108 11.30 -25.28 4.44
CA GLN A 108 11.05 -26.72 4.33
C GLN A 108 9.56 -27.03 4.38
N TYR A 109 8.81 -26.38 5.27
CA TYR A 109 7.37 -26.54 5.34
C TYR A 109 6.67 -26.14 4.03
N LEU A 110 7.09 -25.03 3.41
CA LEU A 110 6.54 -24.58 2.12
C LEU A 110 6.86 -25.56 0.98
N LEU A 111 8.08 -26.12 0.97
CA LEU A 111 8.49 -27.16 0.01
C LEU A 111 7.68 -28.45 0.19
N ASP A 112 7.56 -28.95 1.42
CA ASP A 112 6.87 -30.21 1.74
C ASP A 112 5.37 -30.15 1.41
N ASN A 113 4.75 -28.97 1.56
CA ASN A 113 3.35 -28.75 1.25
C ASN A 113 3.11 -28.23 -0.17
N ASN A 114 4.16 -28.06 -0.99
CA ASN A 114 4.10 -27.53 -2.35
C ASN A 114 3.36 -26.17 -2.44
N ILE A 115 3.65 -25.26 -1.50
CA ILE A 115 3.03 -23.94 -1.41
C ILE A 115 4.02 -22.86 -1.85
N ALA A 116 3.65 -22.04 -2.85
CA ALA A 116 4.53 -20.98 -3.33
C ALA A 116 4.53 -19.76 -2.39
N PRO A 117 5.72 -19.18 -2.09
CA PRO A 117 5.85 -17.87 -1.45
C PRO A 117 5.20 -16.74 -2.26
N LEU A 118 4.83 -15.63 -1.60
CA LEU A 118 4.19 -14.47 -2.26
C LEU A 118 5.10 -13.76 -3.27
N GLN A 119 6.40 -13.85 -3.11
CA GLN A 119 7.38 -13.18 -3.97
C GLN A 119 7.79 -14.02 -5.19
N SER A 120 7.30 -15.25 -5.29
CA SER A 120 7.65 -16.19 -6.35
C SER A 120 7.11 -15.83 -7.73
N TYR A 121 6.12 -14.93 -7.82
CA TYR A 121 5.49 -14.56 -9.07
C TYR A 121 5.53 -13.05 -9.30
N SER A 122 5.83 -12.63 -10.53
CA SER A 122 5.93 -11.21 -10.89
C SER A 122 4.60 -10.46 -10.68
N ILE A 123 3.45 -11.13 -10.85
CA ILE A 123 2.12 -10.55 -10.60
C ILE A 123 1.84 -10.28 -9.12
N THR A 124 2.25 -11.17 -8.23
CA THR A 124 2.06 -10.99 -6.77
C THR A 124 3.04 -9.96 -6.23
N LEU A 125 4.27 -9.95 -6.74
CA LEU A 125 5.24 -8.89 -6.47
C LEU A 125 4.73 -7.51 -6.97
N ALA A 126 4.11 -7.47 -8.14
CA ALA A 126 3.49 -6.25 -8.67
C ALA A 126 2.32 -5.74 -7.82
N ALA A 127 1.52 -6.65 -7.26
CA ALA A 127 0.46 -6.28 -6.33
C ALA A 127 1.05 -5.67 -5.05
N LEU A 128 2.06 -6.32 -4.46
CA LEU A 128 2.73 -5.82 -3.24
C LEU A 128 3.42 -4.47 -3.48
N PHE A 129 4.20 -4.33 -4.54
CA PHE A 129 4.96 -3.11 -4.82
C PHE A 129 4.08 -1.98 -5.37
N GLY A 130 3.21 -2.28 -6.33
CA GLY A 130 2.36 -1.29 -6.99
C GLY A 130 1.22 -0.78 -6.12
N LEU A 131 0.66 -1.65 -5.27
CA LEU A 131 -0.51 -1.33 -4.44
C LEU A 131 -0.17 -1.13 -2.96
N GLY A 132 0.96 -1.65 -2.49
CA GLY A 132 1.47 -1.49 -1.12
C GLY A 132 2.67 -0.56 -0.97
N GLY A 133 3.29 -0.13 -2.07
CA GLY A 133 4.55 0.60 -2.06
C GLY A 133 4.45 2.10 -2.27
N ILE A 134 5.60 2.69 -2.62
CA ILE A 134 5.78 4.15 -2.82
C ILE A 134 4.87 4.71 -3.93
N VAL A 135 4.54 3.90 -4.94
CA VAL A 135 3.65 4.31 -6.03
C VAL A 135 2.25 4.62 -5.51
N MET A 136 1.68 3.72 -4.71
CA MET A 136 0.38 3.94 -4.06
C MET A 136 0.44 5.12 -3.10
N PHE A 137 1.55 5.25 -2.35
CA PHE A 137 1.77 6.41 -1.48
C PHE A 137 1.62 7.72 -2.25
N LEU A 138 2.27 7.88 -3.42
CA LEU A 138 2.17 9.10 -4.24
C LEU A 138 0.78 9.27 -4.86
N LEU A 139 0.19 8.19 -5.37
CA LEU A 139 -1.14 8.19 -5.98
C LEU A 139 -2.20 8.73 -5.01
N LEU A 140 -2.19 8.27 -3.75
CA LEU A 140 -3.13 8.74 -2.74
C LEU A 140 -3.06 10.25 -2.52
N ARG A 141 -1.86 10.86 -2.57
CA ARG A 141 -1.70 12.31 -2.39
C ARG A 141 -2.24 13.09 -3.59
N VAL A 142 -1.97 12.61 -4.80
CA VAL A 142 -2.50 13.20 -6.03
C VAL A 142 -4.03 13.14 -6.03
N PHE A 143 -4.62 12.01 -5.64
CA PHE A 143 -6.08 11.90 -5.56
C PHE A 143 -6.70 12.73 -4.44
N GLY A 144 -6.03 12.79 -3.29
CA GLY A 144 -6.45 13.68 -2.21
C GLY A 144 -6.52 15.13 -2.68
N TRP A 145 -5.48 15.60 -3.35
CA TRP A 145 -5.46 16.94 -3.95
C TRP A 145 -6.59 17.14 -4.96
N LEU A 146 -6.73 16.20 -5.91
CA LEU A 146 -7.78 16.27 -6.94
C LEU A 146 -9.18 16.35 -6.33
N ALA A 147 -9.48 15.50 -5.35
CA ALA A 147 -10.78 15.46 -4.69
C ALA A 147 -11.03 16.75 -3.89
N SER A 148 -9.99 17.34 -3.27
CA SER A 148 -10.11 18.57 -2.47
C SER A 148 -10.47 19.80 -3.31
N GLU A 149 -10.16 19.79 -4.59
CA GLU A 149 -10.46 20.90 -5.50
C GLU A 149 -11.84 20.74 -6.17
N GLN A 150 -12.43 19.54 -6.21
CA GLN A 150 -13.65 19.28 -6.97
C GLN A 150 -14.85 20.15 -6.53
N ILE A 151 -15.11 20.27 -5.23
CA ILE A 151 -16.25 21.06 -4.71
C ILE A 151 -15.82 22.51 -4.43
N ALA A 152 -14.60 22.70 -3.91
CA ALA A 152 -14.11 24.02 -3.51
C ALA A 152 -13.78 24.90 -4.73
N GLY A 153 -13.33 24.30 -5.84
CA GLY A 153 -13.11 24.99 -7.10
C GLY A 153 -14.40 25.54 -7.71
N GLU A 154 -15.47 24.75 -7.72
CA GLU A 154 -16.76 25.20 -8.29
C GLU A 154 -17.45 26.28 -7.47
N ARG A 155 -17.24 26.28 -6.15
CA ARG A 155 -17.70 27.36 -5.27
C ARG A 155 -16.93 28.65 -5.54
N SER A 156 -15.62 28.55 -5.76
CA SER A 156 -14.76 29.70 -6.09
C SER A 156 -15.13 30.33 -7.44
N ASP A 157 -15.45 29.50 -8.44
CA ASP A 157 -15.72 29.95 -9.81
C ASP A 157 -17.19 30.40 -10.02
N ARG A 158 -17.97 30.57 -8.94
CA ARG A 158 -19.43 30.89 -8.93
C ARG A 158 -20.30 29.96 -9.80
N THR A 159 -19.76 28.83 -10.26
CA THR A 159 -20.44 27.91 -11.19
C THR A 159 -21.57 27.15 -10.49
N ILE A 160 -21.49 26.97 -9.17
CA ILE A 160 -22.58 26.40 -8.36
C ILE A 160 -23.87 27.19 -8.52
N ALA A 161 -23.81 28.54 -8.60
CA ALA A 161 -25.01 29.37 -8.79
C ALA A 161 -25.63 29.18 -10.19
N ILE A 162 -24.81 28.92 -11.20
CA ILE A 162 -25.25 28.69 -12.59
C ILE A 162 -25.78 27.26 -12.76
N LEU A 163 -25.26 26.27 -12.03
CA LEU A 163 -25.78 24.91 -12.04
C LEU A 163 -27.07 24.77 -11.22
N LEU A 164 -27.23 25.59 -10.17
CA LEU A 164 -28.45 25.67 -9.35
C LEU A 164 -29.65 26.32 -10.05
N SER A 165 -29.45 26.99 -11.19
CA SER A 165 -30.55 27.49 -12.03
C SER A 165 -31.19 26.38 -12.89
N ARG A 166 -30.59 25.18 -12.95
CA ARG A 166 -31.19 23.99 -13.56
C ARG A 166 -31.97 23.20 -12.51
N PRO A 167 -33.07 22.52 -12.88
CA PRO A 167 -33.87 21.71 -11.96
C PRO A 167 -33.14 20.41 -11.63
N MET A 168 -32.11 20.49 -10.80
CA MET A 168 -31.29 19.36 -10.42
C MET A 168 -31.14 19.31 -8.90
N SER A 169 -31.42 18.14 -8.32
CA SER A 169 -31.24 17.96 -6.88
C SER A 169 -29.76 18.00 -6.51
N ARG A 170 -29.45 18.69 -5.41
CA ARG A 170 -28.08 18.99 -4.97
C ARG A 170 -27.33 17.71 -4.55
N ASP A 171 -28.08 16.75 -4.01
CA ASP A 171 -27.60 15.41 -3.64
C ASP A 171 -27.11 14.62 -4.86
N GLN A 172 -27.84 14.70 -5.96
CA GLN A 172 -27.43 14.06 -7.22
C GLN A 172 -26.15 14.67 -7.79
N LEU A 173 -25.87 15.96 -7.53
CA LEU A 173 -24.62 16.59 -7.95
C LEU A 173 -23.42 16.06 -7.15
N LEU A 174 -23.54 16.06 -5.82
CA LEU A 174 -22.45 15.61 -4.94
C LEU A 174 -22.15 14.12 -5.15
N LEU A 175 -23.20 13.30 -5.29
CA LEU A 175 -23.07 11.87 -5.56
C LEU A 175 -22.49 11.62 -6.96
N ALA A 176 -22.88 12.39 -7.99
CA ALA A 176 -22.30 12.26 -9.32
C ALA A 176 -20.80 12.56 -9.34
N LYS A 177 -20.35 13.56 -8.58
CA LYS A 177 -18.93 13.90 -8.43
C LYS A 177 -18.15 12.83 -7.69
N ALA A 178 -18.68 12.34 -6.56
CA ALA A 178 -18.06 11.26 -5.80
C ALA A 178 -17.89 10.00 -6.67
N VAL A 179 -18.93 9.62 -7.44
CA VAL A 179 -18.87 8.47 -8.34
C VAL A 179 -17.91 8.70 -9.52
N ALA A 180 -17.91 9.90 -10.12
CA ALA A 180 -16.96 10.21 -11.20
C ALA A 180 -15.50 10.14 -10.70
N SER A 181 -15.23 10.70 -9.52
CA SER A 181 -13.93 10.64 -8.85
C SER A 181 -13.51 9.20 -8.53
N PHE A 182 -14.45 8.39 -8.06
CA PHE A 182 -14.23 6.96 -7.80
C PHE A 182 -13.84 6.21 -9.08
N LEU A 183 -14.58 6.39 -10.17
CA LEU A 183 -14.32 5.70 -11.45
C LEU A 183 -12.96 6.08 -12.05
N ILE A 184 -12.59 7.37 -11.98
CA ILE A 184 -11.27 7.82 -12.44
C ILE A 184 -10.17 7.17 -11.61
N SER A 185 -10.31 7.16 -10.29
CA SER A 185 -9.31 6.53 -9.43
C SER A 185 -9.22 5.02 -9.63
N LEU A 186 -10.34 4.34 -9.83
CA LEU A 186 -10.34 2.92 -10.17
C LEU A 186 -9.55 2.66 -11.44
N ALA A 187 -9.82 3.43 -12.51
CA ALA A 187 -9.12 3.30 -13.77
C ALA A 187 -7.61 3.54 -13.61
N VAL A 188 -7.21 4.58 -12.89
CA VAL A 188 -5.78 4.89 -12.67
C VAL A 188 -5.10 3.82 -11.82
N VAL A 189 -5.72 3.35 -10.73
CA VAL A 189 -5.14 2.28 -9.89
C VAL A 189 -4.92 1.01 -10.71
N VAL A 190 -5.89 0.62 -11.53
CA VAL A 190 -5.77 -0.55 -12.42
C VAL A 190 -4.67 -0.34 -13.45
N VAL A 191 -4.62 0.81 -14.12
CA VAL A 191 -3.58 1.13 -15.12
C VAL A 191 -2.20 1.13 -14.48
N THR A 192 -2.04 1.75 -13.31
CA THR A 192 -0.78 1.73 -12.57
C THR A 192 -0.36 0.30 -12.24
N PHE A 193 -1.28 -0.53 -11.73
CA PHE A 193 -0.99 -1.94 -11.45
C PHE A 193 -0.51 -2.68 -12.69
N LEU A 194 -1.21 -2.53 -13.82
CA LEU A 194 -0.83 -3.17 -15.09
C LEU A 194 0.57 -2.73 -15.57
N ILE A 195 0.92 -1.46 -15.39
CA ILE A 195 2.24 -0.94 -15.76
C ILE A 195 3.33 -1.50 -14.84
N VAL A 196 3.10 -1.51 -13.52
CA VAL A 196 4.05 -2.09 -12.56
C VAL A 196 4.24 -3.58 -12.83
N TYR A 197 3.16 -4.29 -13.16
CA TYR A 197 3.21 -5.69 -13.56
C TYR A 197 4.02 -5.90 -14.84
N ALA A 198 3.79 -5.11 -15.88
CA ALA A 198 4.57 -5.19 -17.12
C ALA A 198 6.06 -4.89 -16.89
N MET A 199 6.36 -3.91 -16.03
CA MET A 199 7.73 -3.58 -15.64
C MET A 199 8.42 -4.74 -14.90
N LEU A 200 7.76 -5.34 -13.91
CA LEU A 200 8.35 -6.45 -13.15
C LEU A 200 8.48 -7.70 -14.00
N ALA A 201 7.51 -8.00 -14.86
CA ALA A 201 7.62 -9.09 -15.82
C ALA A 201 8.80 -8.89 -16.79
N PHE A 202 9.11 -7.64 -17.16
CA PHE A 202 10.29 -7.32 -17.96
C PHE A 202 11.61 -7.54 -17.20
N ILE A 203 11.68 -7.11 -15.93
CA ILE A 203 12.87 -7.28 -15.07
C ILE A 203 13.14 -8.77 -14.79
N GLU A 204 12.10 -9.52 -14.43
CA GLU A 204 12.16 -10.97 -14.15
C GLU A 204 12.33 -11.82 -15.42
N GLY A 205 12.18 -11.23 -16.61
CA GLY A 205 12.25 -11.94 -17.88
C GLY A 205 11.06 -12.87 -18.16
N SER A 206 10.04 -12.88 -17.31
CA SER A 206 8.84 -13.71 -17.44
C SER A 206 7.61 -13.08 -16.79
N PHE A 207 6.45 -13.23 -17.44
CA PHE A 207 5.14 -12.85 -16.88
C PHE A 207 4.69 -13.79 -15.76
N GLY A 208 5.32 -14.96 -15.62
CA GLY A 208 4.94 -15.97 -14.64
C GLY A 208 3.54 -16.55 -14.86
N PRO A 209 3.15 -17.56 -14.06
CA PRO A 209 1.81 -18.12 -14.11
C PRO A 209 0.79 -17.16 -13.47
N LEU A 210 -0.30 -16.90 -14.19
CA LEU A 210 -1.46 -16.13 -13.69
C LEU A 210 -2.36 -16.93 -12.74
N THR A 211 -2.21 -18.26 -12.76
CA THR A 211 -2.98 -19.22 -11.98
C THR A 211 -2.05 -20.01 -11.09
N GLY A 212 -2.35 -20.07 -9.81
CA GLY A 212 -1.52 -20.74 -8.82
C GLY A 212 -2.06 -20.50 -7.42
N GLN A 213 -1.43 -21.13 -6.45
CA GLN A 213 -1.73 -20.96 -5.03
C GLN A 213 -0.54 -20.29 -4.35
N ILE A 214 -0.84 -19.34 -3.48
CA ILE A 214 0.13 -18.61 -2.67
C ILE A 214 -0.30 -18.64 -1.22
N ALA A 215 0.69 -18.62 -0.32
CA ALA A 215 0.47 -18.58 1.12
C ALA A 215 0.67 -17.18 1.69
N ILE A 216 -0.20 -16.79 2.62
CA ILE A 216 -0.05 -15.60 3.45
C ILE A 216 -0.05 -16.03 4.91
N ALA A 217 0.89 -15.51 5.70
CA ALA A 217 0.90 -15.70 7.14
C ALA A 217 -0.31 -14.96 7.79
N VAL A 218 -1.02 -15.65 8.67
CA VAL A 218 -2.12 -15.05 9.45
C VAL A 218 -1.55 -14.05 10.45
N ASP A 219 -0.47 -14.44 11.10
CA ASP A 219 0.29 -13.65 12.07
C ASP A 219 1.77 -13.71 11.70
N GLY A 220 2.31 -12.58 11.24
CA GLY A 220 3.71 -12.46 10.82
C GLY A 220 4.73 -12.62 11.95
N SER A 221 4.28 -12.63 13.22
CA SER A 221 5.13 -12.88 14.38
C SER A 221 5.29 -14.37 14.74
N LYS A 222 4.49 -15.24 14.10
CA LYS A 222 4.47 -16.67 14.36
C LYS A 222 5.13 -17.45 13.22
N PRO A 223 5.73 -18.61 13.54
CA PRO A 223 6.34 -19.48 12.54
C PRO A 223 5.32 -19.96 11.51
N VAL A 224 5.81 -20.32 10.33
CA VAL A 224 5.00 -20.79 9.22
C VAL A 224 4.59 -22.23 9.50
N GLY A 225 3.27 -22.49 9.61
CA GLY A 225 2.75 -23.82 9.94
C GLY A 225 1.24 -23.94 9.68
N SER A 226 0.69 -25.15 9.85
CA SER A 226 -0.69 -25.50 9.45
C SER A 226 -1.79 -24.64 10.08
N GLY A 227 -1.51 -23.98 11.21
CA GLY A 227 -2.43 -23.07 11.89
C GLY A 227 -2.20 -21.58 11.64
N ASN A 228 -1.13 -21.20 10.94
CA ASN A 228 -0.73 -19.79 10.73
C ASN A 228 -0.65 -19.39 9.24
N LEU A 229 -1.13 -20.24 8.34
CA LEU A 229 -1.07 -20.05 6.90
C LEU A 229 -2.47 -20.01 6.29
N VAL A 230 -2.70 -19.02 5.45
CA VAL A 230 -3.87 -18.98 4.57
C VAL A 230 -3.40 -19.11 3.14
N VAL A 231 -3.83 -20.20 2.50
CA VAL A 231 -3.58 -20.45 1.08
C VAL A 231 -4.71 -19.84 0.26
N MET A 232 -4.35 -19.03 -0.73
CA MET A 232 -5.32 -18.43 -1.65
C MET A 232 -4.82 -18.47 -3.09
N SER A 233 -5.75 -18.32 -4.04
CA SER A 233 -5.39 -18.25 -5.45
C SER A 233 -4.80 -16.90 -5.81
N ILE A 234 -3.86 -16.88 -6.76
CA ILE A 234 -3.21 -15.65 -7.24
C ILE A 234 -4.22 -14.57 -7.68
N PRO A 235 -5.27 -14.88 -8.48
CA PRO A 235 -6.23 -13.84 -8.89
C PRO A 235 -7.03 -13.27 -7.70
N LEU A 236 -7.36 -14.11 -6.71
CA LEU A 236 -8.07 -13.67 -5.51
C LEU A 236 -7.20 -12.74 -4.67
N PHE A 237 -5.90 -13.05 -4.54
CA PHE A 237 -4.93 -12.19 -3.87
C PHE A 237 -4.80 -10.83 -4.55
N VAL A 238 -4.63 -10.81 -5.87
CA VAL A 238 -4.52 -9.55 -6.64
C VAL A 238 -5.79 -8.72 -6.49
N LEU A 239 -6.96 -9.35 -6.57
CA LEU A 239 -8.25 -8.68 -6.37
C LEU A 239 -8.38 -8.12 -4.94
N MET A 240 -7.92 -8.86 -3.94
CA MET A 240 -7.88 -8.43 -2.55
C MET A 240 -6.98 -7.20 -2.39
N CYS A 241 -5.76 -7.20 -2.95
CA CYS A 241 -4.86 -6.06 -2.92
C CYS A 241 -5.44 -4.84 -3.66
N LEU A 242 -6.07 -5.04 -4.82
CA LEU A 242 -6.74 -3.98 -5.57
C LEU A 242 -7.89 -3.36 -4.78
N GLY A 243 -8.74 -4.20 -4.17
CA GLY A 243 -9.84 -3.75 -3.32
C GLY A 243 -9.35 -2.97 -2.10
N ALA A 244 -8.29 -3.46 -1.45
CA ALA A 244 -7.68 -2.83 -0.29
C ALA A 244 -7.05 -1.47 -0.63
N ALA A 245 -6.31 -1.39 -1.74
CA ALA A 245 -5.80 -0.13 -2.27
C ALA A 245 -6.93 0.85 -2.61
N MET A 246 -7.99 0.36 -3.24
CA MET A 246 -9.13 1.20 -3.60
C MET A 246 -9.84 1.76 -2.36
N LEU A 247 -9.92 0.98 -1.28
CA LEU A 247 -10.46 1.44 -0.01
C LEU A 247 -9.62 2.58 0.59
N GLY A 248 -8.29 2.48 0.54
CA GLY A 248 -7.38 3.57 0.91
C GLY A 248 -7.63 4.84 0.09
N VAL A 249 -7.78 4.70 -1.23
CA VAL A 249 -8.10 5.83 -2.11
C VAL A 249 -9.45 6.45 -1.78
N LEU A 250 -10.48 5.63 -1.55
CA LEU A 250 -11.81 6.09 -1.15
C LEU A 250 -11.80 6.85 0.17
N CYS A 251 -11.05 6.38 1.16
CA CYS A 251 -10.90 7.06 2.44
C CYS A 251 -10.32 8.46 2.25
N VAL A 252 -9.24 8.58 1.47
CA VAL A 252 -8.61 9.87 1.16
C VAL A 252 -9.55 10.78 0.38
N GLN A 253 -10.25 10.25 -0.62
CA GLN A 253 -11.24 11.03 -1.37
C GLN A 253 -12.37 11.54 -0.49
N GLY A 254 -12.90 10.71 0.40
CA GLY A 254 -13.95 11.09 1.35
C GLY A 254 -13.48 12.24 2.26
N MET A 255 -12.28 12.11 2.83
CA MET A 255 -11.67 13.16 3.65
C MET A 255 -11.49 14.47 2.85
N SER A 256 -10.90 14.39 1.66
CA SER A 256 -10.68 15.55 0.81
C SER A 256 -11.99 16.23 0.42
N LEU A 257 -13.04 15.46 0.17
CA LEU A 257 -14.37 15.96 -0.14
C LEU A 257 -14.96 16.68 1.07
N LEU A 258 -14.87 16.10 2.27
CA LEU A 258 -15.27 16.75 3.52
C LEU A 258 -14.57 18.11 3.70
N ILE A 259 -13.25 18.14 3.59
CA ILE A 259 -12.46 19.37 3.71
C ILE A 259 -12.91 20.38 2.65
N SER A 260 -13.08 19.93 1.41
CA SER A 260 -13.54 20.75 0.29
C SER A 260 -14.92 21.37 0.50
N VAL A 261 -15.82 20.70 1.24
CA VAL A 261 -17.13 21.25 1.60
C VAL A 261 -16.98 22.34 2.67
N VAL A 262 -16.09 22.14 3.63
CA VAL A 262 -15.89 23.02 4.78
C VAL A 262 -15.05 24.26 4.45
N THR A 263 -14.09 24.19 3.54
CA THR A 263 -13.14 25.28 3.30
C THR A 263 -13.18 25.85 1.87
N GLY A 264 -12.49 26.97 1.64
CA GLY A 264 -12.25 27.51 0.29
C GLY A 264 -11.20 26.71 -0.49
N ARG A 265 -11.08 26.96 -1.79
CA ARG A 265 -10.24 26.18 -2.75
C ARG A 265 -8.79 25.97 -2.26
N TRP A 266 -8.08 27.06 -1.97
CA TRP A 266 -6.67 27.00 -1.58
C TRP A 266 -6.46 26.38 -0.20
N ALA A 267 -7.36 26.67 0.74
CA ALA A 267 -7.34 26.06 2.08
C ALA A 267 -7.63 24.56 2.01
N ALA A 268 -8.55 24.12 1.16
CA ALA A 268 -8.90 22.70 1.03
C ALA A 268 -7.70 21.87 0.55
N ILE A 269 -7.01 22.38 -0.47
CA ILE A 269 -5.79 21.79 -1.01
C ILE A 269 -4.69 21.74 0.06
N GLY A 270 -4.43 22.88 0.72
CA GLY A 270 -3.38 23.00 1.73
C GLY A 270 -3.59 22.07 2.92
N ILE A 271 -4.81 22.03 3.48
CA ILE A 271 -5.15 21.16 4.62
C ILE A 271 -5.05 19.70 4.23
N THR A 272 -5.59 19.32 3.06
CA THR A 272 -5.54 17.93 2.59
C THR A 272 -4.10 17.44 2.46
N LEU A 273 -3.22 18.24 1.82
CA LEU A 273 -1.81 17.88 1.67
C LEU A 273 -1.08 17.87 3.03
N ALA A 274 -1.36 18.84 3.90
CA ALA A 274 -0.79 18.89 5.25
C ALA A 274 -1.16 17.65 6.07
N VAL A 275 -2.39 17.15 5.95
CA VAL A 275 -2.81 15.91 6.63
C VAL A 275 -2.13 14.70 6.00
N LEU A 276 -2.13 14.56 4.67
CA LEU A 276 -1.58 13.37 4.01
C LEU A 276 -0.05 13.23 4.13
N PHE A 277 0.68 14.33 4.29
CA PHE A 277 2.13 14.30 4.55
C PHE A 277 2.48 14.42 6.03
N GLY A 278 1.85 15.37 6.72
CA GLY A 278 2.18 15.72 8.09
C GLY A 278 1.64 14.76 9.14
N ALA A 279 0.42 14.24 8.98
CA ALA A 279 -0.21 13.44 10.04
C ALA A 279 0.49 12.11 10.29
N ALA A 280 0.97 11.43 9.24
CA ALA A 280 1.76 10.20 9.38
C ALA A 280 3.11 10.47 10.07
N LEU A 281 3.79 11.57 9.72
CA LEU A 281 5.05 11.98 10.37
C LEU A 281 4.83 12.32 11.84
N VAL A 282 3.79 13.10 12.15
CA VAL A 282 3.41 13.43 13.53
C VAL A 282 3.10 12.16 14.31
N SER A 283 2.35 11.23 13.72
CA SER A 283 2.03 9.96 14.38
C SER A 283 3.29 9.14 14.69
N ALA A 284 4.26 9.10 13.77
CA ALA A 284 5.52 8.40 14.01
C ALA A 284 6.32 9.03 15.17
N ILE A 285 6.39 10.37 15.21
CA ILE A 285 7.07 11.10 16.29
C ILE A 285 6.36 10.88 17.63
N VAL A 286 5.03 10.99 17.66
CA VAL A 286 4.22 10.79 18.86
C VAL A 286 4.37 9.35 19.37
N SER A 287 4.33 8.36 18.47
CA SER A 287 4.57 6.96 18.83
C SER A 287 5.95 6.80 19.48
N GLY A 288 7.01 7.34 18.87
CA GLY A 288 8.36 7.25 19.42
C GLY A 288 8.49 7.88 20.81
N ILE A 289 7.90 9.06 21.02
CA ILE A 289 7.91 9.74 22.32
C ILE A 289 7.16 8.92 23.37
N ILE A 290 5.96 8.41 23.05
CA ILE A 290 5.15 7.61 23.98
C ILE A 290 5.89 6.32 24.35
N THR A 291 6.50 5.62 23.39
CA THR A 291 7.25 4.39 23.68
C THR A 291 8.46 4.67 24.58
N VAL A 292 9.16 5.78 24.37
CA VAL A 292 10.30 6.19 25.22
C VAL A 292 9.86 6.55 26.64
N ILE A 293 8.71 7.22 26.80
CA ILE A 293 8.21 7.66 28.12
C ILE A 293 7.59 6.50 28.89
N SER A 294 6.78 5.68 28.23
CA SER A 294 6.01 4.61 28.88
C SER A 294 6.82 3.34 29.11
N GLY A 295 7.90 3.11 28.34
CA GLY A 295 8.66 1.87 28.38
C GLY A 295 7.90 0.64 27.85
N ASP A 296 6.64 0.81 27.44
CA ASP A 296 5.78 -0.25 26.88
C ASP A 296 5.46 0.06 25.41
N PRO A 297 5.83 -0.82 24.47
CA PRO A 297 5.48 -0.71 23.05
C PRO A 297 3.97 -0.58 22.79
N ASN A 298 3.11 -1.09 23.68
CA ASN A 298 1.65 -1.11 23.47
C ASN A 298 0.95 0.22 23.79
N SER A 299 1.64 1.14 24.46
CA SER A 299 1.04 2.41 24.89
C SER A 299 0.60 3.32 23.73
N ALA A 300 1.18 3.14 22.54
CA ALA A 300 0.87 3.90 21.33
C ALA A 300 -0.15 3.20 20.40
N HIS A 301 -0.72 2.07 20.80
CA HIS A 301 -1.56 1.24 19.92
C HIS A 301 -2.82 1.95 19.40
N PHE A 302 -3.30 3.00 20.09
CA PHE A 302 -4.43 3.79 19.62
C PHE A 302 -4.14 4.53 18.31
N LEU A 303 -2.88 4.86 18.03
CA LEU A 303 -2.46 5.53 16.79
C LEU A 303 -2.70 4.64 15.56
N ASN A 304 -2.69 3.31 15.72
CA ASN A 304 -2.97 2.37 14.64
C ASN A 304 -4.43 2.42 14.16
N TYR A 305 -5.34 3.04 14.93
CA TYR A 305 -6.72 3.28 14.50
C TYR A 305 -6.92 4.59 13.74
N LEU A 306 -5.86 5.41 13.59
CA LEU A 306 -5.92 6.61 12.77
C LEU A 306 -5.75 6.22 11.30
N PHE A 307 -6.69 6.63 10.45
CA PHE A 307 -6.69 6.30 9.02
C PHE A 307 -5.37 6.64 8.32
N VAL A 308 -4.67 7.71 8.76
CA VAL A 308 -3.40 8.19 8.19
C VAL A 308 -2.27 7.17 8.28
N ASN A 309 -2.28 6.30 9.30
CA ASN A 309 -1.29 5.24 9.49
C ASN A 309 -1.65 3.97 8.72
N VAL A 310 -2.89 3.90 8.23
CA VAL A 310 -3.48 2.69 7.64
C VAL A 310 -3.76 2.86 6.14
N LEU A 311 -3.42 4.02 5.57
CA LEU A 311 -3.78 4.40 4.19
C LEU A 311 -3.34 3.40 3.09
N VAL A 312 -2.36 2.55 3.38
CA VAL A 312 -1.80 1.59 2.41
C VAL A 312 -1.86 0.19 3.02
N PRO A 313 -3.06 -0.44 3.11
CA PRO A 313 -3.22 -1.69 3.85
C PRO A 313 -2.43 -2.87 3.27
N VAL A 314 -2.14 -2.84 1.97
CA VAL A 314 -1.34 -3.86 1.29
C VAL A 314 0.10 -3.93 1.86
N SER A 315 0.61 -2.84 2.45
CA SER A 315 1.93 -2.83 3.08
C SER A 315 2.00 -3.67 4.36
N ALA A 316 0.88 -4.05 4.97
CA ALA A 316 0.86 -4.97 6.12
C ALA A 316 1.16 -6.43 5.73
N ILE A 317 0.99 -6.77 4.44
CA ILE A 317 1.24 -8.12 3.92
C ILE A 317 2.66 -8.21 3.31
N ALA A 318 3.20 -7.08 2.84
CA ALA A 318 4.47 -7.02 2.11
C ALA A 318 5.74 -7.48 2.87
N PRO A 319 5.91 -7.21 4.18
CA PRO A 319 7.18 -7.50 4.86
C PRO A 319 7.28 -8.91 5.46
N VAL A 320 6.37 -9.84 5.14
CA VAL A 320 6.38 -11.22 5.68
C VAL A 320 7.66 -12.02 5.29
N PHE A 321 8.54 -11.48 4.44
CA PHE A 321 9.79 -12.17 4.03
C PHE A 321 11.09 -11.38 4.23
N GLY A 322 11.09 -10.34 5.06
CA GLY A 322 12.32 -9.77 5.61
C GLY A 322 12.60 -10.40 6.98
N ASN A 323 13.66 -11.21 7.11
CA ASN A 323 14.07 -11.90 8.34
C ASN A 323 14.48 -10.93 9.48
N SER A 324 13.54 -10.15 10.01
CA SER A 324 13.71 -9.32 11.18
C SER A 324 12.41 -9.27 12.00
N PRO A 325 12.46 -9.62 13.31
CA PRO A 325 11.30 -9.57 14.22
C PRO A 325 10.69 -8.17 14.37
N ALA A 326 11.37 -7.12 13.89
CA ALA A 326 10.97 -5.72 14.05
C ALA A 326 10.48 -5.06 12.74
N ALA A 327 10.50 -5.77 11.61
CA ALA A 327 10.08 -5.19 10.32
C ALA A 327 9.11 -6.06 9.53
N ALA A 328 8.70 -7.22 10.07
CA ALA A 328 7.71 -8.10 9.46
C ALA A 328 6.31 -7.49 9.55
N GLY A 329 5.60 -7.42 8.43
CA GLY A 329 4.20 -7.09 8.42
C GLY A 329 3.46 -8.17 9.18
N THR A 330 2.53 -7.75 10.00
CA THR A 330 1.82 -8.50 11.05
C THR A 330 0.79 -9.49 10.50
N GLY A 331 0.86 -9.81 9.21
CA GLY A 331 0.06 -10.84 8.54
C GLY A 331 -1.38 -10.40 8.24
N MET A 332 -2.22 -11.38 7.94
CA MET A 332 -3.62 -11.17 7.57
C MET A 332 -4.45 -10.50 8.68
N ASN A 333 -4.10 -10.70 9.95
CA ASN A 333 -4.83 -10.13 11.08
C ASN A 333 -4.78 -8.60 11.08
N GLU A 334 -3.59 -8.02 10.88
CA GLU A 334 -3.49 -6.56 10.81
C GLU A 334 -4.02 -6.03 9.49
N PHE A 335 -3.81 -6.73 8.38
CA PHE A 335 -4.48 -6.37 7.13
C PHE A 335 -6.01 -6.24 7.32
N GLY A 336 -6.63 -7.21 8.02
CA GLY A 336 -8.05 -7.16 8.37
C GLY A 336 -8.43 -5.98 9.27
N SER A 337 -7.67 -5.73 10.35
CA SER A 337 -7.93 -4.60 11.25
C SER A 337 -7.79 -3.24 10.55
N GLN A 338 -6.84 -3.16 9.62
CA GLN A 338 -6.58 -2.00 8.79
C GLN A 338 -7.73 -1.72 7.81
N LEU A 339 -8.26 -2.76 7.16
CA LEU A 339 -9.44 -2.65 6.30
C LEU A 339 -10.68 -2.19 7.07
N VAL A 340 -10.92 -2.73 8.27
CA VAL A 340 -12.05 -2.32 9.11
C VAL A 340 -11.92 -0.84 9.49
N THR A 341 -10.72 -0.44 9.94
CA THR A 341 -10.43 0.96 10.31
C THR A 341 -10.68 1.91 9.14
N LEU A 342 -10.16 1.59 7.94
CA LEU A 342 -10.40 2.40 6.74
C LEU A 342 -11.88 2.42 6.35
N GLY A 343 -12.59 1.29 6.45
CA GLY A 343 -14.02 1.21 6.16
C GLY A 343 -14.83 2.17 7.04
N VAL A 344 -14.60 2.13 8.36
CA VAL A 344 -15.25 3.02 9.32
C VAL A 344 -14.97 4.49 9.01
N TRP A 345 -13.70 4.86 8.79
CA TRP A 345 -13.32 6.23 8.45
C TRP A 345 -13.89 6.71 7.11
N THR A 346 -13.91 5.83 6.10
CA THR A 346 -14.51 6.14 4.79
C THR A 346 -15.97 6.50 4.96
N VAL A 347 -16.75 5.66 5.66
CA VAL A 347 -18.18 5.94 5.92
C VAL A 347 -18.34 7.22 6.72
N ALA A 348 -17.52 7.43 7.76
CA ALA A 348 -17.56 8.64 8.59
C ALA A 348 -17.29 9.91 7.78
N PHE A 349 -16.29 9.92 6.90
CA PHE A 349 -15.97 11.08 6.07
C PHE A 349 -17.07 11.40 5.06
N PHE A 350 -17.62 10.38 4.37
CA PHE A 350 -18.72 10.61 3.43
C PHE A 350 -19.98 11.07 4.14
N ALA A 351 -20.33 10.49 5.29
CA ALA A 351 -21.47 10.90 6.09
C ALA A 351 -21.29 12.34 6.63
N ALA A 352 -20.11 12.68 7.15
CA ALA A 352 -19.81 14.03 7.60
C ALA A 352 -19.88 15.03 6.45
N ALA A 353 -19.31 14.70 5.28
CA ALA A 353 -19.33 15.57 4.11
C ALA A 353 -20.76 15.85 3.66
N TRP A 354 -21.61 14.82 3.67
CA TRP A 354 -23.03 14.94 3.40
C TRP A 354 -23.73 15.88 4.38
N LEU A 355 -23.54 15.68 5.69
CA LEU A 355 -24.16 16.50 6.73
C LEU A 355 -23.74 17.98 6.67
N PHE A 356 -22.44 18.25 6.48
CA PHE A 356 -21.95 19.63 6.37
C PHE A 356 -22.41 20.34 5.10
N PHE A 357 -22.58 19.59 4.01
CA PHE A 357 -23.10 20.13 2.76
C PHE A 357 -24.55 20.61 2.90
N HIS A 358 -25.35 19.93 3.73
CA HIS A 358 -26.72 20.32 4.07
C HIS A 358 -26.75 21.54 5.01
N ARG A 359 -26.01 21.50 6.13
CA ARG A 359 -26.04 22.56 7.16
C ARG A 359 -25.63 23.94 6.65
N LYS A 360 -24.61 24.02 5.78
CA LYS A 360 -24.14 25.31 5.22
C LYS A 360 -25.17 26.02 4.34
N GLN A 361 -26.29 25.38 4.01
CA GLN A 361 -27.32 25.95 3.15
C GLN A 361 -28.49 26.54 3.92
N GLU A 362 -28.64 26.24 5.21
CA GLU A 362 -29.68 26.85 6.07
C GLU A 362 -29.27 28.23 6.61
N ALA A 363 -27.97 28.54 6.57
CA ALA A 363 -27.40 29.78 7.08
C ALA A 363 -27.04 30.80 5.97
N GLY A 364 -27.46 30.54 4.72
CA GLY A 364 -27.10 31.34 3.53
C GLY A 364 -28.29 31.99 2.86
#